data_AF-A0A1G3LMR9-F1
#
_entry.id   AF-A0A1G3LMR9-F1
#
_cell.length_a   1.000
_cell.length_b   1.000
_cell.length_c   1.000
_cell.angle_alpha   90.00
_cell.angle_beta   90.00
_cell.angle_gamma   90.00
#
_symmetry.space_group_name_H-M   'P 1'
#
loop_
_entity.id
_entity.type
_entity.pdbx_description
1 polymer ?
#
loop_
_entity_poly.entity_id
_entity_poly.type
_entity_poly.pdbx_seq_one_letter_code
_entity_poly.pdbx_strand_id
1 'polypeptide(L)'
;MSVRDRPNVTTTDGADAEFDGPAPKPINPATGQHGSYFILTAEERAKGFVRPVRRTYKHLKCGTTTTMATSIAETYARSPKFYGATFCMACRTHLPVGEAGEFVWDGTDEKVGT
;
A
#
# COMPACT_ATOMS: atom_id res chain seq x y z
N MET A 1 -8.63 22.83 -6.43
CA MET A 1 -7.52 22.18 -5.70
C MET A 1 -6.28 22.31 -6.57
N SER A 2 -5.30 23.10 -6.13
CA SER A 2 -4.10 23.44 -6.92
C SER A 2 -3.05 22.33 -6.81
N VAL A 3 -2.24 22.15 -7.87
CA VAL A 3 -1.19 21.12 -8.06
C VAL A 3 -0.11 21.10 -6.96
N ARG A 4 -0.12 22.06 -6.02
CA ARG A 4 0.96 22.33 -5.06
C ARG A 4 0.85 21.67 -3.68
N ASP A 5 -0.14 20.81 -3.46
CA ASP A 5 -0.35 20.11 -2.17
C ASP A 5 -0.27 18.57 -2.30
N ARG A 6 0.31 18.06 -3.39
CA ARG A 6 0.49 16.61 -3.58
C ARG A 6 1.76 16.17 -2.82
N PRO A 7 1.71 15.13 -1.96
CA PRO A 7 2.93 14.54 -1.44
C PRO A 7 3.82 14.09 -2.62
N ASN A 8 5.14 14.19 -2.49
CA ASN A 8 6.06 13.69 -3.51
C ASN A 8 5.88 12.16 -3.62
N VAL A 9 5.14 11.72 -4.64
CA VAL A 9 4.85 10.31 -4.95
C VAL A 9 5.73 9.85 -6.11
N THR A 10 6.14 8.58 -6.08
CA THR A 10 6.80 7.86 -7.18
C THR A 10 6.19 6.45 -7.24
N THR A 11 6.65 5.59 -8.16
CA THR A 11 6.28 4.18 -8.18
C THR A 11 7.39 3.27 -7.66
N THR A 12 7.06 2.03 -7.31
CA THR A 12 8.03 1.05 -6.78
C THR A 12 9.17 0.71 -7.75
N ASP A 13 9.00 0.99 -9.05
CA ASP A 13 10.01 0.87 -10.11
C ASP A 13 10.80 2.17 -10.35
N GLY A 14 10.53 3.24 -9.58
CA GLY A 14 11.23 4.51 -9.65
C GLY A 14 10.78 5.44 -10.77
N ALA A 15 9.67 5.14 -11.46
CA ALA A 15 9.11 6.07 -12.44
C ALA A 15 8.40 7.25 -11.76
N ASP A 16 8.58 8.45 -12.32
CA ASP A 16 7.79 9.63 -11.96
C ASP A 16 6.38 9.49 -12.53
N ALA A 17 5.55 8.73 -11.83
CA ALA A 17 4.16 8.58 -12.22
C ALA A 17 3.36 9.79 -11.71
N GLU A 18 2.70 10.51 -12.62
CA GLU A 18 1.66 11.45 -12.25
C GLU A 18 0.60 10.70 -11.41
N PHE A 19 0.49 11.06 -10.14
CA PHE A 19 -0.53 10.50 -9.24
C PHE A 19 -1.91 11.07 -9.61
N ASP A 20 -2.48 10.58 -10.71
CA ASP A 20 -3.75 11.04 -11.26
C ASP A 20 -4.69 9.88 -11.66
N GLY A 21 -4.39 8.64 -11.24
CA GLY A 21 -5.15 7.46 -11.61
C GLY A 21 -5.02 6.27 -10.67
N PRO A 22 -5.72 5.15 -10.96
CA PRO A 22 -5.55 3.90 -10.23
C PRO A 22 -4.11 3.37 -10.36
N ALA A 23 -3.71 2.46 -9.47
CA ALA A 23 -2.35 1.94 -9.42
C ALA A 23 -1.83 1.46 -10.80
N PRO A 24 -0.51 1.60 -11.07
CA PRO A 24 0.07 1.41 -12.40
C PRO A 24 -0.30 0.07 -13.05
N LYS A 25 -0.95 0.15 -14.21
CA LYS A 25 -1.17 -0.99 -15.13
C LYS A 25 0.14 -1.29 -15.87
N PRO A 26 0.41 -2.55 -16.26
CA PRO A 26 -0.52 -3.68 -16.39
C PRO A 26 -0.69 -4.52 -15.11
N ILE A 27 -1.78 -5.30 -15.05
CA ILE A 27 -1.97 -6.36 -14.06
C ILE A 27 -1.37 -7.64 -14.64
N ASN A 28 -0.51 -8.32 -13.87
CA ASN A 28 0.02 -9.63 -14.25
C ASN A 28 -1.12 -10.67 -14.19
N PRO A 29 -1.51 -11.29 -15.33
CA PRO A 29 -2.65 -12.22 -15.35
C PRO A 29 -2.38 -13.54 -14.60
N ALA A 30 -1.13 -13.93 -14.40
CA ALA A 30 -0.78 -15.13 -13.64
C ALA A 30 -0.92 -14.90 -12.12
N THR A 31 -0.58 -13.70 -11.64
CA THR A 31 -0.51 -13.41 -10.20
C THR A 31 -1.62 -12.50 -9.69
N GLY A 32 -2.26 -11.69 -10.54
CA GLY A 32 -3.20 -10.64 -10.16
C GLY A 32 -2.54 -9.38 -9.58
N GLN A 33 -1.20 -9.32 -9.53
CA GLN A 33 -0.47 -8.16 -9.02
C GLN A 33 -0.37 -7.06 -10.07
N HIS A 34 -0.23 -5.81 -9.63
CA HIS A 34 0.06 -4.69 -10.51
C HIS A 34 1.55 -4.68 -10.86
N GLY A 35 1.91 -4.11 -12.02
CA GLY A 35 3.29 -4.01 -12.48
C GLY A 35 4.16 -3.14 -11.56
N SER A 36 3.58 -2.08 -11.00
CA SER A 36 4.18 -1.28 -9.94
C SER A 36 3.10 -0.64 -9.05
N TYR A 37 3.54 -0.03 -7.94
CA TYR A 37 2.66 0.60 -6.95
C TYR A 37 3.11 2.02 -6.67
N PHE A 38 2.17 2.95 -6.52
CA PHE A 38 2.46 4.28 -6.00
C PHE A 38 3.00 4.18 -4.59
N ILE A 39 4.05 4.94 -4.27
CA ILE A 39 4.67 5.05 -2.96
C ILE A 39 5.04 6.51 -2.71
N LEU A 40 5.20 6.88 -1.45
CA LEU A 40 5.88 8.12 -1.14
C LEU A 40 7.36 8.02 -1.55
N THR A 41 7.90 9.11 -2.10
CA THR A 41 9.33 9.23 -2.41
C THR A 41 10.19 8.91 -1.19
N ALA A 42 11.45 8.53 -1.43
CA ALA A 42 12.40 8.27 -0.35
C ALA A 42 12.55 9.49 0.58
N GLU A 43 12.59 10.70 0.02
CA GLU A 43 12.64 11.95 0.78
C GLU A 43 11.42 12.14 1.68
N GLU A 44 10.22 11.86 1.18
CA GLU A 44 9.01 11.96 1.98
C GLU A 44 8.99 10.92 3.10
N ARG A 45 9.36 9.67 2.81
CA ARG A 45 9.51 8.60 3.83
C ARG A 45 10.58 8.94 4.87
N ALA A 46 11.64 9.65 4.50
CA ALA A 46 12.72 10.04 5.40
C ALA A 46 12.32 11.10 6.45
N LYS A 47 11.21 11.84 6.28
CA LYS A 47 10.77 12.82 7.31
C LYS A 47 10.15 12.17 8.57
N GLY A 48 10.23 10.84 8.71
CA GLY A 48 9.77 10.07 9.87
C GLY A 48 8.47 9.31 9.60
N PHE A 49 8.10 8.41 10.52
CA PHE A 49 6.90 7.58 10.46
C PHE A 49 5.96 7.87 11.63
N VAL A 50 4.65 7.89 11.36
CA VAL A 50 3.60 8.12 12.37
C VAL A 50 3.04 6.81 12.94
N ARG A 51 3.34 5.68 12.29
CA ARG A 51 3.08 4.31 12.74
C ARG A 51 4.35 3.46 12.63
N PRO A 52 4.46 2.32 13.34
CA PRO A 52 5.53 1.36 13.11
C PRO A 52 5.52 0.83 11.67
N VAL A 53 6.71 0.59 11.09
CA VAL A 53 6.80 -0.07 9.78
C VAL A 53 6.42 -1.54 9.94
N ARG A 54 5.27 -1.92 9.36
CA ARG A 54 4.78 -3.29 9.34
C ARG A 54 4.68 -3.76 7.89
N ARG A 55 5.31 -4.90 7.58
CA ARG A 55 5.35 -5.43 6.21
C ARG A 55 4.38 -6.57 5.97
N THR A 56 3.86 -7.17 7.04
CA THR A 56 3.03 -8.38 6.96
C THR A 56 1.66 -8.09 7.54
N TYR A 57 0.64 -8.54 6.82
CA TYR A 57 -0.76 -8.37 7.19
C TYR A 57 -1.54 -9.64 6.86
N LYS A 58 -2.60 -9.89 7.62
CA LYS A 58 -3.47 -11.05 7.48
C LYS A 58 -4.79 -10.63 6.85
N HIS A 59 -5.22 -11.37 5.83
CA HIS A 59 -6.58 -11.26 5.31
C HIS A 59 -7.54 -11.99 6.24
N LEU A 60 -8.53 -11.28 6.78
CA LEU A 60 -9.46 -11.85 7.75
C LEU A 60 -10.41 -12.89 7.13
N LYS A 61 -10.74 -12.76 5.84
CA LYS A 61 -11.67 -13.71 5.19
C LYS A 61 -11.02 -15.03 4.79
N CYS A 62 -9.84 -15.01 4.14
CA CYS A 62 -9.17 -16.25 3.73
C CYS A 62 -8.11 -16.75 4.73
N GLY A 63 -7.76 -15.96 5.73
CA GLY A 63 -6.77 -16.31 6.77
C GLY A 63 -5.31 -16.20 6.35
N THR A 64 -5.01 -15.96 5.07
CA THR A 64 -3.63 -15.89 4.55
C THR A 64 -2.92 -14.61 4.96
N THR A 65 -1.64 -14.72 5.32
CA THR A 65 -0.73 -13.59 5.53
C THR A 65 0.00 -13.23 4.24
N THR A 66 0.05 -11.94 3.90
CA THR A 66 0.83 -11.43 2.76
C THR A 66 1.92 -10.49 3.29
N THR A 67 3.13 -10.61 2.75
CA THR A 67 4.25 -9.69 3.06
C THR A 67 4.52 -8.78 1.86
N MET A 68 4.42 -7.47 2.07
CA MET A 68 4.65 -6.45 1.03
C MET A 68 6.10 -5.96 0.99
N ALA A 69 6.44 -5.24 -0.08
CA ALA A 69 7.72 -4.56 -0.21
C ALA A 69 7.90 -3.45 0.84
N THR A 70 9.15 -3.21 1.26
CA THR A 70 9.50 -2.24 2.31
C THR A 70 9.02 -0.82 1.99
N SER A 71 9.15 -0.36 0.73
CA SER A 71 8.72 0.99 0.33
C SER A 71 7.21 1.22 0.45
N ILE A 72 6.39 0.18 0.23
CA ILE A 72 4.93 0.22 0.42
C ILE A 72 4.62 0.25 1.92
N ALA A 73 5.30 -0.58 2.72
CA ALA A 73 5.12 -0.62 4.17
C ALA A 73 5.48 0.72 4.84
N GLU A 74 6.58 1.34 4.41
CA GLU A 74 6.98 2.67 4.89
C GLU A 74 6.02 3.77 4.43
N THR A 75 5.41 3.62 3.25
CA THR A 75 4.35 4.52 2.79
C THR A 75 3.13 4.46 3.72
N TYR A 76 2.69 3.25 4.12
CA TYR A 76 1.66 3.11 5.17
C TYR A 76 2.10 3.70 6.51
N ALA A 77 3.36 3.45 6.92
CA ALA A 77 3.88 3.92 8.20
C ALA A 77 3.93 5.46 8.29
N ARG A 78 4.18 6.14 7.16
CA ARG A 78 4.14 7.60 7.04
C ARG A 78 2.72 8.14 6.84
N SER A 79 1.97 7.57 5.90
CA SER A 79 0.62 8.02 5.56
C SER A 79 -0.33 6.81 5.58
N PRO A 80 -0.90 6.47 6.75
CA PRO A 80 -1.69 5.25 6.92
C PRO A 80 -2.88 5.15 5.94
N LYS A 81 -3.48 6.29 5.58
CA LYS A 81 -4.64 6.35 4.68
C LYS A 81 -4.29 6.50 3.19
N PHE A 82 -3.01 6.34 2.83
CA PHE A 82 -2.53 6.55 1.45
C PHE A 82 -3.17 5.58 0.44
N TYR A 83 -3.39 4.33 0.84
CA TYR A 83 -3.99 3.30 -0.01
C TYR A 83 -5.42 3.00 0.41
N GLY A 84 -6.30 2.78 -0.58
CA GLY A 84 -7.67 2.28 -0.36
C GLY A 84 -7.82 0.75 -0.41
N ALA A 85 -6.81 0.04 -0.94
CA ALA A 85 -6.81 -1.42 -1.00
C ALA A 85 -5.39 -2.00 -0.91
N THR A 86 -5.27 -3.27 -0.51
CA THR A 86 -4.01 -4.03 -0.51
C THR A 86 -4.20 -5.43 -1.09
N PHE A 87 -3.11 -6.06 -1.53
CA PHE A 87 -3.14 -7.32 -2.26
C PHE A 87 -3.21 -8.53 -1.32
N CYS A 88 -4.04 -9.52 -1.63
CA CYS A 88 -4.02 -10.83 -0.96
C CYS A 88 -3.37 -11.87 -1.88
N MET A 89 -2.28 -12.49 -1.45
CA MET A 89 -1.56 -13.46 -2.28
C MET A 89 -2.33 -14.76 -2.57
N ALA A 90 -3.24 -15.16 -1.68
CA ALA A 90 -4.09 -16.33 -1.89
C ALA A 90 -5.27 -16.01 -2.81
N CYS A 91 -5.98 -14.90 -2.56
CA CYS A 91 -7.11 -14.48 -3.39
C CYS A 91 -6.67 -13.91 -4.75
N ARG A 92 -5.40 -13.53 -4.89
CA ARG A 92 -4.81 -12.92 -6.09
C ARG A 92 -5.54 -11.66 -6.56
N THR A 93 -5.96 -10.83 -5.60
CA THR A 93 -6.67 -9.58 -5.88
C THR A 93 -6.43 -8.54 -4.79
N HIS A 94 -6.67 -7.27 -5.11
CA HIS A 94 -6.65 -6.17 -4.16
C HIS A 94 -8.03 -6.04 -3.50
N LEU A 95 -8.04 -5.95 -2.17
CA LEU A 95 -9.26 -5.85 -1.36
C LEU A 95 -9.19 -4.63 -0.44
N PRO A 96 -10.33 -4.10 0.00
CA PRO A 96 -10.40 -2.85 0.77
C PRO A 96 -9.57 -2.88 2.06
N VAL A 97 -8.92 -1.75 2.36
CA VAL A 97 -8.29 -1.45 3.66
C VAL A 97 -9.03 -0.28 4.35
N GLY A 98 -8.59 0.10 5.55
CA GLY A 98 -9.24 1.10 6.40
C GLY A 98 -10.09 0.47 7.50
N GLU A 99 -10.89 1.30 8.18
CA GLU A 99 -11.69 0.89 9.34
C GLU A 99 -12.64 -0.28 9.02
N ALA A 100 -13.29 -0.22 7.85
CA ALA A 100 -14.14 -1.28 7.31
C ALA A 100 -13.39 -2.31 6.44
N GLY A 101 -12.06 -2.23 6.39
CA GLY A 101 -11.21 -3.06 5.56
C GLY A 101 -11.10 -4.51 6.01
N GLU A 102 -10.59 -5.36 5.13
CA GLU A 102 -10.56 -6.82 5.32
C GLU A 102 -9.26 -7.34 5.96
N PHE A 103 -8.34 -6.45 6.33
CA PHE A 103 -6.99 -6.82 6.76
C PHE A 103 -6.62 -6.23 8.12
N VAL A 104 -5.82 -6.99 8.86
CA VAL A 104 -5.14 -6.53 10.08
C VAL A 104 -3.63 -6.71 9.91
N TRP A 105 -2.84 -5.86 10.57
CA TRP A 105 -1.41 -6.06 10.65
C TRP A 105 -1.09 -7.34 11.42
N ASP A 106 -0.12 -8.11 10.92
CA ASP A 106 0.23 -9.40 11.51
C ASP A 106 0.65 -9.27 12.98
N GLY A 107 0.18 -10.21 13.81
CA GLY A 107 0.38 -10.18 15.26
C GLY A 107 -0.43 -9.10 16.01
N THR A 108 -1.39 -8.43 15.36
CA THR A 108 -2.23 -7.39 15.99
C THR A 108 -3.69 -7.49 15.52
N ASP A 109 -4.57 -6.76 16.21
CA ASP A 109 -5.95 -6.50 15.75
C ASP A 109 -6.08 -5.13 15.02
N GLU A 110 -4.97 -4.42 14.80
CA GLU A 110 -4.96 -3.11 14.15
C GLU A 110 -5.26 -3.25 12.65
N LYS A 111 -6.27 -2.52 12.15
CA LYS A 111 -6.63 -2.51 10.73
C LYS A 111 -5.49 -1.95 9.88
N VAL A 112 -5.24 -2.58 8.73
CA VAL A 112 -4.39 -1.97 7.70
C VAL A 112 -5.11 -0.73 7.19
N GLY A 113 -4.42 0.40 7.05
CA GLY A 113 -4.99 1.61 6.46
C GLY A 113 -5.64 2.60 7.43
N THR A 114 -5.34 2.54 8.74
CA THR A 114 -5.95 3.39 9.79
C THR A 114 -4.95 4.20 10.63
#